data_AF-A0A8K0DYJ3-F1
#
_entry.id   AF-A0A8K0DYJ3-F1
#
_cell.length_a   1.000
_cell.length_b   1.000
_cell.length_c   1.000
_cell.angle_alpha   90.00
_cell.angle_beta   90.00
_cell.angle_gamma   90.00
#
_symmetry.space_group_name_H-M   'P 1'
#
loop_
_entity.id
_entity.type
_entity.pdbx_description
1 polymer ?
#
loop_
_entity_poly.entity_id
_entity_poly.type
_entity_poly.pdbx_seq_one_letter_code
_entity_poly.pdbx_strand_id
1 'polypeptide(L)'
;MLKLAEVLALAGLHVTFLTIPFIHNRLIRHNDIETRFASYPDFLLKTVSVGLPEDHPRSGERKMELFISLNMVTRRLLKHMLATHQLGSNLSPSVSCIIADGTLAGFTTDIATEIQIPSFIFIPSVLALSGHALLFQISLKPESFLFEVISLIRN
;
A
#
# COMPACT_ATOMS: atom_id res chain seq x y z
N MET A 1 -7.30 2.91 -1.02
CA MET A 1 -6.32 1.84 -1.26
C MET A 1 -6.90 0.60 -1.94
N LEU A 2 -7.97 -0.05 -1.44
CA LEU A 2 -8.49 -1.29 -2.06
C LEU A 2 -8.90 -1.17 -3.54
N LYS A 3 -9.72 -0.17 -3.89
CA LYS A 3 -10.11 0.07 -5.30
C LYS A 3 -8.91 0.33 -6.21
N LEU A 4 -7.89 1.01 -5.70
CA LEU A 4 -6.66 1.25 -6.46
C LEU A 4 -5.93 -0.08 -6.72
N ALA A 5 -5.80 -0.93 -5.71
CA ALA A 5 -5.18 -2.24 -5.85
C ALA A 5 -5.92 -3.13 -6.87
N GLU A 6 -7.24 -3.05 -6.90
CA GLU A 6 -8.07 -3.76 -7.89
C GLU A 6 -7.88 -3.25 -9.32
N VAL A 7 -7.85 -1.93 -9.53
CA VAL A 7 -7.57 -1.37 -10.86
C VAL A 7 -6.19 -1.78 -11.36
N LEU A 8 -5.18 -1.81 -10.48
CA LEU A 8 -3.84 -2.27 -10.83
C LEU A 8 -3.81 -3.77 -11.15
N ALA A 9 -4.55 -4.60 -10.41
CA ALA A 9 -4.67 -6.02 -10.70
C ALA A 9 -5.39 -6.27 -12.04
N LEU A 10 -6.46 -5.51 -12.32
CA LEU A 10 -7.16 -5.53 -13.61
C LEU A 10 -6.26 -5.10 -14.78
N ALA A 11 -5.27 -4.25 -14.51
CA ALA A 11 -4.25 -3.85 -15.47
C ALA A 11 -3.24 -4.95 -15.81
N GLY A 12 -3.32 -6.12 -15.15
CA GLY A 12 -2.34 -7.19 -15.28
C GLY A 12 -1.04 -6.93 -14.50
N LEU A 13 -1.03 -5.95 -13.59
CA LEU A 13 0.13 -5.74 -12.71
C LEU A 13 0.09 -6.74 -11.56
N HIS A 14 1.27 -7.21 -11.15
CA HIS A 14 1.42 -7.98 -9.93
C HIS A 14 1.31 -7.07 -8.70
N VAL A 15 0.27 -7.29 -7.90
CA VAL A 15 -0.10 -6.42 -6.78
C VAL A 15 -0.05 -7.17 -5.48
N THR A 16 0.84 -6.74 -4.58
CA THR A 16 0.83 -7.20 -3.19
C THR A 16 0.19 -6.16 -2.29
N PHE A 17 -1.03 -6.43 -1.84
CA PHE A 17 -1.75 -5.59 -0.88
C PHE A 17 -1.31 -5.91 0.55
N LEU A 18 -0.37 -5.11 1.07
CA LEU A 18 0.17 -5.28 2.41
C LEU A 18 -0.69 -4.54 3.44
N THR A 19 -1.13 -5.27 4.46
CA THR A 19 -1.98 -4.75 5.55
C THR A 19 -1.39 -5.09 6.91
N ILE A 20 -1.93 -4.50 7.98
CA ILE A 20 -1.65 -4.93 9.35
C ILE A 20 -2.76 -5.89 9.80
N PRO A 21 -2.51 -6.84 10.74
CA PRO A 21 -3.49 -7.88 11.12
C PRO A 21 -4.88 -7.35 11.47
N PHE A 22 -4.94 -6.24 12.21
CA PHE A 22 -6.21 -5.59 12.55
C PHE A 22 -7.00 -5.12 11.32
N ILE A 23 -6.33 -4.50 10.34
CA ILE A 23 -6.99 -4.04 9.11
C ILE A 23 -7.37 -5.24 8.26
N HIS A 24 -6.50 -6.23 8.13
CA HIS A 24 -6.77 -7.48 7.43
C HIS A 24 -8.05 -8.17 7.94
N ASN A 25 -8.15 -8.37 9.26
CA ASN A 25 -9.33 -8.97 9.90
C ASN A 25 -10.60 -8.15 9.70
N ARG A 26 -10.50 -6.82 9.58
CA ARG A 26 -11.66 -5.97 9.25
C ARG A 26 -12.04 -6.07 7.78
N LEU A 27 -11.07 -6.20 6.89
CA LEU A 27 -11.33 -6.33 5.45
C LEU A 27 -11.99 -7.67 5.13
N ILE A 28 -11.52 -8.77 5.72
CA ILE A 28 -12.16 -10.07 5.55
C ILE A 28 -13.59 -10.05 6.10
N ARG A 29 -13.79 -9.50 7.31
CA ARG A 29 -15.12 -9.46 7.94
C ARG A 29 -16.16 -8.58 7.23
N HIS A 30 -15.73 -7.53 6.53
CA HIS A 30 -16.66 -6.51 6.03
C HIS A 30 -16.60 -6.26 4.51
N ASN A 31 -15.60 -6.77 3.79
CA ASN A 31 -15.40 -6.47 2.37
C ASN A 31 -15.14 -7.70 1.48
N ASP A 32 -15.31 -8.92 2.01
CA ASP A 32 -15.14 -10.19 1.30
C ASP A 32 -13.96 -10.18 0.31
N ILE A 33 -12.81 -9.71 0.79
CA ILE A 33 -11.69 -9.39 -0.09
C ILE A 33 -11.04 -10.67 -0.65
N GLU A 34 -11.16 -11.79 0.05
CA GLU A 34 -10.62 -13.05 -0.44
C GLU A 34 -11.34 -13.51 -1.70
N THR A 35 -12.68 -13.50 -1.71
CA THR A 35 -13.44 -13.87 -2.91
C THR A 35 -13.28 -12.83 -4.02
N ARG A 36 -13.32 -11.54 -3.67
CA ARG A 36 -13.20 -10.44 -4.65
C ARG A 36 -11.89 -10.52 -5.42
N PHE A 37 -10.81 -10.91 -4.75
CA PHE A 37 -9.49 -10.97 -5.37
C PHE A 37 -9.03 -12.37 -5.78
N ALA A 38 -9.81 -13.42 -5.47
CA ALA A 38 -9.51 -14.80 -5.89
C ALA A 38 -9.43 -14.98 -7.41
N SER A 39 -10.10 -14.12 -8.18
CA SER A 39 -10.04 -14.13 -9.64
C SER A 39 -8.76 -13.53 -10.23
N TYR A 40 -7.93 -12.86 -9.43
CA TYR A 40 -6.68 -12.24 -9.90
C TYR A 40 -5.48 -13.11 -9.49
N PRO A 41 -4.88 -13.88 -10.41
CA PRO A 41 -3.77 -14.78 -10.08
C PRO A 41 -2.53 -14.04 -9.59
N ASP A 42 -2.36 -12.78 -9.97
CA ASP A 42 -1.23 -11.92 -9.63
C ASP A 42 -1.53 -10.96 -8.47
N PHE A 43 -2.59 -11.20 -7.70
CA PHE A 43 -2.91 -10.45 -6.50
C PHE A 43 -2.55 -11.23 -5.24
N LEU A 44 -1.74 -10.61 -4.37
CA LEU A 44 -1.34 -11.18 -3.09
C LEU A 44 -1.80 -10.30 -1.94
N LEU A 45 -2.62 -10.87 -1.05
CA LEU A 45 -2.97 -10.23 0.21
C LEU A 45 -2.00 -10.69 1.30
N LYS A 46 -1.22 -9.76 1.87
CA LYS A 46 -0.23 -10.07 2.92
C LYS A 46 -0.41 -9.20 4.15
N THR A 47 0.10 -9.69 5.28
CA THR A 47 0.09 -8.96 6.55
C THR A 47 1.50 -8.70 7.07
N VAL A 48 1.73 -7.53 7.65
CA VAL A 48 2.96 -7.19 8.38
C VAL A 48 2.62 -6.88 9.84
N SER A 49 3.40 -7.46 10.77
CA SER A 49 3.20 -7.23 12.19
C SER A 49 3.53 -5.78 12.57
N VAL A 50 2.75 -5.27 13.52
CA VAL A 50 2.95 -3.95 14.14
C VAL A 50 3.49 -4.06 15.56
N GLY A 51 3.79 -5.26 16.05
CA GLY A 51 4.34 -5.47 17.41
C GLY A 51 3.41 -5.06 18.55
N LEU A 52 2.12 -4.83 18.27
CA LEU A 52 1.10 -4.48 19.25
C LEU A 52 0.08 -5.63 19.39
N PRO A 53 -0.46 -5.85 20.59
CA PRO A 53 -1.45 -6.90 20.80
C PRO A 53 -2.78 -6.58 20.08
N GLU A 54 -3.57 -7.62 19.81
CA GLU A 54 -4.76 -7.50 18.95
C GLU A 54 -5.85 -6.61 19.57
N ASP A 55 -5.97 -6.64 20.90
CA ASP A 55 -6.88 -5.87 21.75
C ASP A 55 -6.41 -4.42 22.03
N HIS A 56 -5.25 -3.99 21.51
CA HIS A 56 -4.76 -2.63 21.67
C HIS A 56 -5.79 -1.61 21.11
N PRO A 57 -6.23 -0.60 21.89
CA PRO A 57 -7.21 0.36 21.42
C PRO A 57 -6.55 1.40 20.51
N ARG A 58 -7.04 1.46 19.26
CA ARG A 58 -6.44 2.22 18.16
C ARG A 58 -7.14 3.56 17.90
N SER A 59 -7.65 4.19 18.96
CA SER A 59 -8.38 5.47 18.93
C SER A 59 -7.76 6.50 19.89
N GLY A 60 -7.99 7.78 19.61
CA GLY A 60 -7.46 8.87 20.43
C GLY A 60 -5.94 8.91 20.46
N GLU A 61 -5.36 9.16 21.62
CA GLU A 61 -3.91 9.27 21.85
C GLU A 61 -3.15 7.99 21.51
N ARG A 62 -3.79 6.82 21.65
CA ARG A 62 -3.19 5.52 21.32
C ARG A 62 -3.03 5.27 19.82
N LYS A 63 -3.61 6.11 18.94
CA LYS A 63 -3.23 6.13 17.51
C LYS A 63 -1.77 6.52 17.33
N MET A 64 -1.24 7.41 18.18
CA MET A 64 0.16 7.82 18.12
C MET A 64 1.09 6.65 18.45
N GLU A 65 0.74 5.81 19.44
CA GLU A 65 1.45 4.57 19.75
C GLU A 65 1.50 3.62 18.55
N LEU A 66 0.40 3.50 17.80
CA LEU A 66 0.35 2.72 16.57
C LEU A 66 1.29 3.28 15.49
N PHE A 67 1.33 4.60 15.29
CA PHE A 67 2.28 5.23 14.36
C PHE A 67 3.75 5.02 14.78
N ILE A 68 4.04 5.14 16.08
CA ILE A 68 5.37 4.87 16.63
C ILE A 68 5.76 3.40 16.38
N SER A 69 4.86 2.46 16.65
CA SER A 69 5.12 1.04 16.46
C SER A 69 5.29 0.67 14.99
N LEU A 70 4.51 1.28 14.09
CA LEU A 70 4.69 1.15 12.65
C LEU A 70 6.10 1.61 12.22
N ASN A 71 6.53 2.78 12.68
CA ASN A 71 7.85 3.33 12.36
C ASN A 71 9.00 2.47 12.90
N MET A 72 8.86 1.85 14.08
CA MET A 72 9.94 1.07 14.70
C MET A 72 9.95 -0.40 14.30
N VAL A 73 8.79 -1.06 14.36
CA VAL A 73 8.65 -2.50 14.16
C VAL A 73 8.36 -2.80 12.69
N THR A 74 7.30 -2.22 12.16
CA THR A 74 6.85 -2.51 10.79
C THR A 74 7.87 -2.06 9.76
N ARG A 75 8.58 -0.95 9.98
CA ARG A 75 9.69 -0.52 9.09
C ARG A 75 10.75 -1.61 8.94
N ARG A 76 11.21 -2.20 10.04
CA ARG A 76 12.25 -3.24 10.04
C ARG A 76 11.76 -4.52 9.37
N LEU A 77 10.54 -4.95 9.71
CA LEU A 77 9.93 -6.14 9.11
C LEU A 77 9.68 -5.96 7.62
N LEU A 78 9.17 -4.81 7.19
CA LEU A 78 8.92 -4.51 5.78
C LEU A 78 10.21 -4.55 4.97
N LYS A 79 11.31 -3.96 5.47
CA LYS A 79 12.63 -4.09 4.84
C LYS A 79 13.06 -5.55 4.69
N HIS A 80 12.91 -6.33 5.76
CA HIS A 80 13.26 -7.74 5.71
C HIS A 80 12.42 -8.51 4.68
N MET A 81 11.11 -8.26 4.63
CA MET A 81 10.21 -8.88 3.66
C MET A 81 10.54 -8.49 2.21
N LEU A 82 10.96 -7.24 1.98
CA LEU A 82 11.42 -6.77 0.67
C LEU A 82 12.75 -7.43 0.26
N ALA A 83 13.71 -7.50 1.18
CA ALA A 83 15.03 -8.11 0.94
C ALA A 83 14.96 -9.63 0.74
N THR A 84 13.98 -10.30 1.34
CA THR A 84 13.78 -11.76 1.23
C THR A 84 12.74 -12.14 0.19
N HIS A 85 12.30 -11.18 -0.65
CA HIS A 85 11.31 -11.42 -1.71
C HIS A 85 9.97 -11.99 -1.22
N GLN A 86 9.67 -11.85 0.08
CA GLN A 86 8.42 -12.31 0.69
C GLN A 86 7.21 -11.49 0.23
N LEU A 87 7.40 -10.39 -0.50
CA LEU A 87 6.31 -9.59 -1.07
C LEU A 87 6.13 -9.81 -2.58
N GLY A 88 7.02 -10.57 -3.23
CA GLY A 88 6.84 -10.96 -4.62
C GLY A 88 5.94 -12.19 -4.77
N SER A 89 5.61 -12.50 -6.03
CA SER A 89 5.10 -13.81 -6.44
C SER A 89 6.24 -14.68 -6.97
N ASN A 90 5.93 -15.96 -7.23
CA ASN A 90 6.84 -16.89 -7.89
C ASN A 90 7.28 -16.39 -9.28
N LEU A 91 6.43 -15.60 -9.96
CA LEU A 91 6.68 -15.04 -11.29
C LEU A 91 7.42 -13.70 -11.23
N SER A 92 7.24 -12.94 -10.15
CA SER A 92 7.83 -11.61 -9.93
C SER A 92 8.29 -11.47 -8.48
N PRO A 93 9.47 -12.03 -8.13
CA PRO A 93 9.93 -12.11 -6.75
C PRO A 93 10.34 -10.74 -6.18
N SER A 94 10.74 -9.81 -7.03
CA SER A 94 11.20 -8.48 -6.63
C SER A 94 10.08 -7.46 -6.71
N VAL A 95 9.93 -6.64 -5.66
CA VAL A 95 9.01 -5.50 -5.66
C VAL A 95 9.63 -4.37 -6.46
N SER A 96 8.93 -3.89 -7.48
CA SER A 96 9.39 -2.82 -8.38
C SER A 96 9.02 -1.41 -7.91
N CYS A 97 7.96 -1.26 -7.11
CA CYS A 97 7.56 0.03 -6.55
C CYS A 97 6.72 -0.14 -5.27
N ILE A 98 6.62 0.92 -4.48
CA ILE A 98 5.76 0.99 -3.28
C ILE A 98 4.70 2.07 -3.49
N ILE A 99 3.43 1.74 -3.24
CA ILE A 99 2.35 2.73 -3.16
C ILE A 99 1.85 2.77 -1.71
N ALA A 100 2.10 3.88 -1.03
CA ALA A 100 1.76 4.07 0.38
C ALA A 100 0.54 4.99 0.54
N ASP A 101 -0.24 4.74 1.60
CA ASP A 101 -1.24 5.69 2.08
C ASP A 101 -0.53 6.94 2.64
N GLY A 102 -1.09 8.13 2.42
CA GLY A 102 -0.55 9.40 2.91
C GLY A 102 -0.25 9.41 4.42
N THR A 103 -1.00 8.66 5.22
CA THR A 103 -0.75 8.53 6.67
C THR A 103 0.51 7.74 7.00
N LEU A 104 0.96 6.87 6.10
CA LEU A 104 2.13 6.00 6.27
C LEU A 104 3.35 6.48 5.47
N ALA A 105 3.25 7.62 4.79
CA ALA A 105 4.25 8.11 3.85
C ALA A 105 5.67 8.21 4.42
N GLY A 106 5.84 8.52 5.71
CA GLY A 106 7.13 8.72 6.35
C GLY A 106 8.08 7.52 6.18
N PHE A 107 7.85 6.43 6.93
CA PHE A 107 8.77 5.28 6.89
C PHE A 107 8.75 4.53 5.55
N THR A 108 7.64 4.58 4.79
CA THR A 108 7.58 3.88 3.50
C THR A 108 8.48 4.54 2.45
N THR A 109 8.57 5.88 2.46
CA THR A 109 9.43 6.63 1.56
C THR A 109 10.91 6.42 1.91
N ASP A 110 11.24 6.41 3.21
CA ASP A 110 12.59 6.08 3.67
C ASP A 110 13.02 4.69 3.18
N ILE A 111 12.16 3.68 3.36
CA ILE A 111 12.44 2.31 2.91
C ILE A 111 12.68 2.26 1.41
N ALA A 112 11.78 2.88 0.62
CA ALA A 112 11.87 2.88 -0.83
C ALA A 112 13.17 3.52 -1.32
N THR A 113 13.59 4.61 -0.67
CA THR A 113 14.86 5.30 -0.96
C THR A 113 16.05 4.40 -0.66
N GLU A 114 16.05 3.73 0.49
CA GLU A 114 17.15 2.84 0.91
C GLU A 114 17.32 1.63 0.00
N ILE A 115 16.23 1.06 -0.52
CA ILE A 115 16.25 -0.08 -1.45
C ILE A 115 16.22 0.34 -2.92
N GLN A 116 16.31 1.65 -3.19
CA GLN A 116 16.38 2.24 -4.53
C GLN A 116 15.21 1.87 -5.47
N ILE A 117 13.99 1.82 -4.93
CA ILE A 117 12.78 1.65 -5.74
C ILE A 117 11.87 2.88 -5.68
N PRO A 118 11.07 3.15 -6.72
CA PRO A 118 10.06 4.21 -6.70
C PRO A 118 9.06 4.04 -5.54
N SER A 119 8.72 5.15 -4.90
CA SER A 119 7.57 5.23 -3.98
C SER A 119 6.56 6.28 -4.43
N PHE A 120 5.28 5.94 -4.30
CA PHE A 120 4.15 6.79 -4.61
C PHE A 120 3.27 6.94 -3.38
N ILE A 121 2.77 8.16 -3.15
CA ILE A 121 1.89 8.45 -2.02
C ILE A 121 0.48 8.69 -2.55
N PHE A 122 -0.48 7.95 -2.02
CA PHE A 122 -1.90 8.11 -2.33
C PHE A 122 -2.63 8.80 -1.16
N ILE A 123 -3.27 9.93 -1.44
CA ILE A 123 -4.06 10.69 -0.46
C ILE A 123 -5.53 10.65 -0.90
N PRO A 124 -6.44 9.95 -0.17
CA PRO A 124 -7.85 9.96 -0.49
C PRO A 124 -8.43 11.37 -0.29
N SER A 125 -9.16 11.86 -1.29
CA SER A 125 -9.50 13.28 -1.55
C SER A 125 -10.41 14.00 -0.55
N VAL A 126 -10.66 13.49 0.66
CA VAL A 126 -11.63 14.10 1.59
C VAL A 126 -11.05 15.31 2.35
N LEU A 127 -9.73 15.55 2.32
CA LEU A 127 -9.08 16.74 2.90
C LEU A 127 -8.82 17.88 1.88
N ALA A 128 -9.15 17.69 0.60
CA ALA A 128 -8.88 18.69 -0.46
C ALA A 128 -10.00 19.73 -0.65
N LEU A 129 -11.00 19.78 0.24
CA LEU A 129 -12.12 20.73 0.18
C LEU A 129 -11.98 21.92 1.13
N SER A 130 -10.77 22.43 1.35
CA SER A 130 -10.59 23.83 1.77
C SER A 130 -9.91 24.61 0.65
N GLY A 131 -10.74 25.03 -0.30
CA GLY A 131 -10.51 26.18 -1.20
C GLY A 131 -9.18 26.20 -1.95
N HIS A 132 -9.18 25.67 -3.17
CA HIS A 132 -8.64 26.27 -4.41
C HIS A 132 -8.28 25.15 -5.39
N ALA A 133 -8.97 25.16 -6.54
CA ALA A 133 -8.63 24.54 -7.83
C ALA A 133 -7.97 23.14 -7.82
N LEU A 134 -8.75 22.19 -8.37
CA LEU A 134 -8.34 20.90 -8.90
C LEU A 134 -6.96 20.91 -9.58
N LEU A 135 -5.98 20.27 -8.92
CA LEU A 135 -5.02 19.42 -9.61
C LEU A 135 -4.82 18.18 -8.74
N PHE A 136 -5.35 17.04 -9.18
CA PHE A 136 -4.81 15.74 -8.75
C PHE A 136 -3.39 15.68 -9.34
N GLN A 137 -2.42 16.31 -8.68
CA GLN A 137 -1.04 16.06 -8.98
C GLN A 137 -0.69 14.72 -8.35
N ILE A 138 -1.04 13.65 -9.07
CA ILE A 138 -0.25 12.45 -8.97
C ILE A 138 1.13 12.87 -9.49
N SER A 139 2.05 13.18 -8.57
CA SER A 139 3.44 13.52 -8.90
C SER A 139 4.15 12.25 -9.35
N LEU A 140 3.77 11.77 -10.53
CA LEU A 140 4.48 10.77 -11.30
C LEU A 140 5.42 11.53 -12.25
N LYS A 141 6.69 11.17 -12.25
CA LYS A 141 7.66 11.65 -13.23
C LYS A 141 8.43 10.46 -13.81
N PRO A 142 8.91 10.59 -15.05
CA PRO A 142 8.21 10.12 -16.25
C PRO A 142 9.16 9.13 -16.96
N GLU A 143 8.78 8.12 -17.71
CA GLU A 143 8.22 8.27 -19.06
C GLU A 143 7.59 6.96 -19.55
N SER A 144 7.75 5.85 -18.82
CA SER A 144 7.25 4.53 -19.23
C SER A 144 6.02 4.10 -18.42
N PHE A 145 6.07 4.20 -17.08
CA PHE A 145 4.96 3.75 -16.21
C PHE A 145 3.70 4.63 -16.32
N LEU A 146 3.87 5.92 -16.64
CA LEU A 146 2.77 6.87 -16.82
C LEU A 146 1.96 6.58 -18.08
N PHE A 147 2.62 6.18 -19.18
CA PHE A 147 1.93 5.89 -20.43
C PHE A 147 1.03 4.66 -20.32
N GLU A 148 1.52 3.62 -19.64
CA GLU A 148 0.79 2.38 -19.47
C GLU A 148 -0.41 2.56 -18.54
N VAL A 149 -0.22 3.23 -17.39
CA VAL A 149 -1.30 3.49 -16.44
C VAL A 149 -2.32 4.52 -16.96
N ILE A 150 -1.90 5.57 -17.70
CA ILE A 150 -2.83 6.51 -18.33
C ILE A 150 -3.60 5.87 -19.48
N SER A 151 -2.94 5.04 -20.31
CA SER A 151 -3.61 4.29 -21.38
C SER A 151 -4.73 3.41 -20.82
N LEU A 152 -4.45 2.75 -19.69
CA LEU A 152 -5.34 1.77 -19.08
C LEU A 152 -6.53 2.39 -18.32
N ILE A 153 -6.44 3.67 -17.94
CA ILE A 153 -7.54 4.44 -17.33
C ILE A 153 -8.44 5.10 -18.41
N ARG A 154 -8.00 5.15 -19.67
CA ARG A 154 -8.68 5.89 -20.76
C ARG A 154 -9.48 5.00 -21.73
N ASN A 155 -9.64 3.71 -21.45
CA ASN A 155 -10.47 2.77 -22.22
C ASN A 155 -11.46 2.07 -21.29
#